data_AF-A0A536FG97-F1
#
_entry.id   AF-A0A536FG97-F1
#
_cell.length_a   1.000
_cell.length_b   1.000
_cell.length_c   1.000
_cell.angle_alpha   90.00
_cell.angle_beta   90.00
_cell.angle_gamma   90.00
#
_symmetry.space_group_name_H-M   'P 1'
#
loop_
_entity.id
_entity.type
_entity.pdbx_description
1 polymer ?
#
loop_
_entity_poly.entity_id
_entity_poly.type
_entity_poly.pdbx_seq_one_letter_code
_entity_poly.pdbx_strand_id
1 'polypeptide(L)'
;MAAPHAELRRAPVPNAMGHVVLAFAERILAARDLGALRDQLWRTHTYLYVTPGPLLIRHALAGFPEEVQRLGDRCPFYRYDARGGGGYWPDRNEIWLAAGVETYEGLRQVRLSACHELFHFVCWNHPRYRADEDRGFVALRRAVEESRSAVNDHPRYRDWIAGSFLRQGDHANVVEYFADIPTNFRDARELPPPLAAHFAPLIDGSPFPEGFDRDVAADPYDLAAFQRSLRPAGR
;
A
#
# COMPACT_ATOMS: atom_id res chain seq x y z
N MET A 1 7.93 3.09 -16.04
CA MET A 1 9.24 3.61 -15.54
C MET A 1 10.21 2.43 -15.49
N ALA A 2 11.49 2.63 -15.83
CA ALA A 2 12.49 1.58 -15.65
C ALA A 2 12.81 1.42 -14.16
N ALA A 3 12.92 0.18 -13.69
CA ALA A 3 13.36 -0.09 -12.31
C ALA A 3 14.77 0.46 -12.09
N PRO A 4 15.07 1.04 -10.92
CA PRO A 4 16.42 1.47 -10.58
C PRO A 4 17.43 0.33 -10.76
N HIS A 5 18.62 0.64 -11.27
CA HIS A 5 19.63 -0.39 -11.59
C HIS A 5 20.61 -0.65 -10.44
N ALA A 6 20.51 0.07 -9.32
CA ALA A 6 21.44 -0.03 -8.21
C ALA A 6 20.70 -0.03 -6.86
N GLU A 7 20.86 -1.13 -6.11
CA GLU A 7 20.39 -1.23 -4.74
C GLU A 7 21.31 -0.44 -3.81
N LEU A 8 20.73 0.42 -2.98
CA LEU A 8 21.43 1.14 -1.93
C LEU A 8 21.53 0.29 -0.67
N ARG A 9 22.77 -0.01 -0.26
CA ARG A 9 23.06 -0.68 1.01
C ARG A 9 23.91 0.22 1.90
N ARG A 10 23.52 0.38 3.16
CA ARG A 10 24.28 1.12 4.18
C ARG A 10 24.95 0.16 5.16
N ALA A 11 26.15 0.51 5.59
CA ALA A 11 26.85 -0.23 6.63
C ALA A 11 26.03 -0.23 7.94
N PRO A 12 26.02 -1.35 8.71
CA PRO A 12 25.13 -1.49 9.86
C PRO A 12 25.27 -0.38 10.92
N VAL A 13 26.50 0.02 11.23
CA VAL A 13 26.77 0.98 12.31
C VAL A 13 26.28 2.40 11.96
N PRO A 14 26.68 3.02 10.82
CA PRO A 14 26.11 4.30 10.40
C PRO A 14 24.58 4.29 10.25
N ASN A 15 24.02 3.15 9.80
CA ASN A 15 22.58 2.99 9.65
C ASN A 15 21.86 3.01 11.01
N ALA A 16 22.38 2.29 12.00
CA ALA A 16 21.82 2.26 13.36
C ALA A 16 21.91 3.64 14.04
N MET A 17 22.99 4.38 13.83
CA MET A 17 23.11 5.76 14.33
C MET A 17 22.04 6.67 13.72
N GLY A 18 21.82 6.59 12.40
CA GLY A 18 20.76 7.32 11.72
C GLY A 18 19.38 7.02 12.28
N HIS A 19 19.09 5.75 12.57
CA HIS A 19 17.83 5.35 13.22
C HIS A 19 17.63 6.03 14.59
N VAL A 20 18.65 5.99 15.46
CA VAL A 20 18.58 6.59 16.79
C VAL A 20 18.37 8.11 16.72
N VAL A 21 19.11 8.79 15.83
CA VAL A 21 18.97 10.24 15.64
C VAL A 21 17.57 10.60 15.15
N LEU A 22 17.04 9.90 14.14
CA LEU A 22 15.71 10.18 13.60
C LEU A 22 14.61 9.87 14.63
N ALA A 23 14.69 8.75 15.33
CA ALA A 23 13.72 8.39 16.36
C ALA A 23 13.71 9.39 17.54
N PHE A 24 14.88 9.92 17.92
CA PHE A 24 14.97 10.98 18.92
C PHE A 24 14.36 12.30 18.40
N ALA A 25 14.71 12.70 17.18
CA ALA A 25 14.20 13.92 16.56
C ALA A 25 12.67 13.91 16.44
N GLU A 26 12.08 12.77 16.03
CA GLU A 26 10.62 12.58 15.93
C GLU A 26 9.89 12.77 17.27
N ARG A 27 10.56 12.49 18.39
CA ARG A 27 9.97 12.59 19.73
C ARG A 27 10.06 13.97 20.35
N ILE A 28 11.06 14.77 19.95
CA ILE A 28 11.43 15.99 20.66
C ILE A 28 11.14 17.25 19.83
N LEU A 29 11.27 17.19 18.51
CA LEU A 29 11.13 18.36 17.65
C LEU A 29 9.67 18.64 17.28
N ALA A 30 9.35 19.93 17.14
CA ALA A 30 8.11 20.36 16.51
C ALA A 30 8.12 20.00 15.01
N ALA A 31 6.94 19.83 14.41
CA ALA A 31 6.79 19.35 13.04
C ALA A 31 7.59 20.18 11.99
N ARG A 32 7.64 21.51 12.16
CA ARG A 32 8.41 22.40 11.28
C ARG A 32 9.92 22.14 11.35
N ASP A 33 10.45 22.04 12.57
CA ASP A 33 11.89 21.85 12.80
C ASP A 33 12.31 20.43 12.40
N LEU A 34 11.44 19.45 12.63
CA LEU A 34 11.63 18.08 12.15
C LEU A 34 11.70 18.03 10.62
N GLY A 35 10.82 18.73 9.92
CA GLY A 35 10.84 18.80 8.46
C GLY A 35 12.13 19.42 7.91
N ALA A 36 12.59 20.52 8.52
CA ALA A 36 13.84 21.18 8.13
C ALA A 36 15.06 20.29 8.39
N LEU A 37 15.12 19.61 9.55
CA LEU A 37 16.18 18.67 9.88
C LEU A 37 16.22 17.53 8.85
N ARG A 38 15.08 16.88 8.58
CA ARG A 38 14.99 15.75 7.64
C ARG A 38 15.43 16.13 6.23
N ASP A 39 15.02 17.30 5.75
CA ASP A 39 15.47 17.83 4.46
C ASP A 39 16.98 18.09 4.41
N GLN A 40 17.56 18.62 5.50
CA GLN A 40 19.00 18.79 5.61
C GLN A 40 19.72 17.44 5.62
N LEU A 41 19.28 16.48 6.45
CA LEU A 41 19.89 15.15 6.58
C LEU A 41 19.86 14.38 5.26
N TRP A 42 18.77 14.48 4.51
CA TRP A 42 18.65 13.93 3.17
C TRP A 42 19.65 14.58 2.20
N ARG A 43 19.66 15.93 2.11
CA ARG A 43 20.57 16.66 1.19
C ARG A 43 22.04 16.36 1.44
N THR A 44 22.44 16.31 2.71
CA THR A 44 23.85 16.08 3.08
C THR A 44 24.21 14.60 3.17
N HIS A 45 23.25 13.68 2.98
CA HIS A 45 23.41 12.23 3.15
C HIS A 45 24.07 11.85 4.48
N THR A 46 23.91 12.68 5.52
CA THR A 46 24.62 12.52 6.81
C THR A 46 24.03 11.38 7.62
N TYR A 47 22.71 11.24 7.64
CA TYR A 47 22.01 10.14 8.30
C TYR A 47 20.91 9.63 7.38
N LEU A 48 21.30 8.81 6.40
CA LEU A 48 20.35 8.06 5.59
C LEU A 48 20.08 6.72 6.28
N TYR A 49 18.96 6.63 6.99
CA TYR A 49 18.49 5.36 7.53
C TYR A 49 17.83 4.56 6.41
N VAL A 50 18.31 3.35 6.18
CA VAL A 50 17.81 2.41 5.19
C VAL A 50 17.39 1.14 5.90
N THR A 51 16.08 0.89 6.00
CA THR A 51 15.60 -0.41 6.46
C THR A 51 15.83 -1.43 5.34
N PRO A 52 16.56 -2.55 5.59
CA PRO A 52 16.73 -3.59 4.58
C PRO A 52 15.38 -4.16 4.13
N GLY A 53 15.21 -4.45 2.84
CA GLY A 53 13.97 -4.97 2.27
C GLY A 53 13.31 -6.10 3.08
N PRO A 54 14.01 -7.20 3.39
CA PRO A 54 13.45 -8.31 4.17
C PRO A 54 12.99 -7.95 5.60
N LEU A 55 13.56 -6.89 6.19
CA LEU A 55 13.10 -6.39 7.49
C LEU A 55 11.86 -5.50 7.32
N LEU A 56 11.85 -4.68 6.27
CA LEU A 56 10.74 -3.80 5.95
C LEU A 56 9.48 -4.59 5.57
N ILE A 57 9.61 -5.68 4.81
CA ILE A 57 8.51 -6.60 4.49
C ILE A 57 7.86 -7.11 5.78
N ARG A 58 8.67 -7.67 6.69
CA ARG A 58 8.19 -8.18 7.98
C ARG A 58 7.48 -7.10 8.80
N HIS A 59 7.99 -5.87 8.81
CA HIS A 59 7.35 -4.76 9.51
C HIS A 59 6.08 -4.24 8.84
N ALA A 60 6.01 -4.26 7.51
CA ALA A 60 4.85 -3.80 6.74
C ALA A 60 3.69 -4.80 6.84
N LEU A 61 4.00 -6.10 6.78
CA LEU A 61 3.01 -7.17 6.78
C LEU A 61 2.70 -7.76 8.16
N ALA A 62 3.37 -7.28 9.22
CA ALA A 62 3.07 -7.69 10.58
C ALA A 62 1.57 -7.53 10.88
N GLY A 63 0.95 -8.62 11.36
CA GLY A 63 -0.47 -8.67 11.72
C GLY A 63 -1.42 -9.16 10.62
N PHE A 64 -0.97 -9.30 9.37
CA PHE A 64 -1.76 -9.96 8.33
C PHE A 64 -1.72 -11.49 8.44
N PRO A 65 -2.59 -12.21 7.71
CA PRO A 65 -2.58 -13.68 7.67
C PRO A 65 -1.22 -14.25 7.26
N GLU A 66 -0.90 -15.45 7.76
CA GLU A 66 0.38 -16.13 7.50
C GLU A 66 0.62 -16.34 6.00
N GLU A 67 -0.42 -16.60 5.22
CA GLU A 67 -0.31 -16.73 3.77
C GLU A 67 0.16 -15.43 3.09
N VAL A 68 -0.38 -14.27 3.49
CA VAL A 68 0.03 -12.96 2.98
C VAL A 68 1.49 -12.67 3.36
N GLN A 69 1.88 -12.98 4.61
CA GLN A 69 3.26 -12.82 5.06
C GLN A 69 4.22 -13.71 4.28
N ARG A 70 3.88 -15.00 4.09
CA ARG A 70 4.69 -15.96 3.31
C ARG A 70 4.84 -15.56 1.84
N LEU A 71 3.79 -14.99 1.23
CA LEU A 71 3.88 -14.40 -0.10
C LEU A 71 4.85 -13.23 -0.09
N GLY A 72 4.68 -12.28 0.83
CA GLY A 72 5.54 -11.11 0.97
C GLY A 72 7.02 -11.47 1.16
N ASP A 73 7.35 -12.48 1.96
CA ASP A 73 8.73 -12.93 2.21
C ASP A 73 9.46 -13.43 0.94
N ARG A 74 8.70 -13.79 -0.11
CA ARG A 74 9.24 -14.19 -1.42
C ARG A 74 9.52 -13.00 -2.34
N CYS A 75 9.11 -11.79 -1.97
CA CYS A 75 9.25 -10.60 -2.79
C CYS A 75 10.73 -10.16 -2.89
N PRO A 76 11.29 -10.06 -4.11
CA PRO A 76 12.52 -9.32 -4.35
C PRO A 76 12.27 -7.83 -4.06
N PHE A 77 12.76 -7.36 -2.92
CA PHE A 77 12.50 -6.00 -2.43
C PHE A 77 13.81 -5.23 -2.29
N TYR A 78 13.93 -4.16 -3.05
CA TYR A 78 15.13 -3.35 -3.16
C TYR A 78 14.91 -1.92 -2.67
N ARG A 79 15.97 -1.33 -2.14
CA ARG A 79 16.03 0.07 -1.73
C ARG A 79 16.94 0.81 -2.69
N TYR A 80 16.59 2.02 -3.13
CA TYR A 80 17.45 2.81 -4.03
C TYR A 80 17.59 4.26 -3.55
N ASP A 81 18.66 4.91 -4.02
CA ASP A 81 19.05 6.25 -3.56
C ASP A 81 18.22 7.33 -4.26
N ALA A 82 17.02 7.55 -3.73
CA ALA A 82 16.13 8.62 -4.13
C ALA A 82 15.38 9.16 -2.92
N ARG A 83 14.90 10.42 -3.02
CA ARG A 83 14.20 11.10 -1.93
C ARG A 83 12.87 10.44 -1.60
N GLY A 84 12.14 10.02 -2.63
CA GLY A 84 10.80 9.47 -2.52
C GLY A 84 10.42 8.72 -3.78
N GLY A 85 9.28 8.03 -3.71
CA GLY A 85 8.76 7.21 -4.79
C GLY A 85 9.21 5.75 -4.70
N GLY A 86 8.79 4.98 -5.69
CA GLY A 86 8.92 3.54 -5.75
C GLY A 86 7.70 2.94 -6.40
N GLY A 87 7.68 1.62 -6.46
CA GLY A 87 6.62 0.89 -7.11
C GLY A 87 6.84 -0.61 -7.06
N TYR A 88 5.81 -1.31 -7.48
CA TYR A 88 5.88 -2.69 -7.93
C TYR A 88 6.12 -2.74 -9.45
N TRP A 89 7.04 -3.61 -9.89
CA TRP A 89 7.34 -3.88 -11.30
C TRP A 89 6.85 -5.28 -11.67
N PRO A 90 5.66 -5.42 -12.31
CA PRO A 90 5.05 -6.72 -12.57
C PRO A 90 5.86 -7.61 -13.53
N ASP A 91 6.53 -6.99 -14.50
CA ASP A 91 7.38 -7.65 -15.49
C ASP A 91 8.60 -8.35 -14.87
N ARG A 92 9.08 -7.83 -13.73
CA ARG A 92 10.22 -8.35 -12.98
C ARG A 92 9.82 -8.99 -11.66
N ASN A 93 8.54 -8.89 -11.29
CA ASN A 93 7.97 -9.35 -10.03
C ASN A 93 8.76 -8.88 -8.80
N GLU A 94 9.12 -7.60 -8.75
CA GLU A 94 9.98 -7.01 -7.72
C GLU A 94 9.45 -5.64 -7.28
N ILE A 95 9.86 -5.22 -6.08
CA ILE A 95 9.56 -3.88 -5.54
C ILE A 95 10.84 -3.08 -5.43
N TRP A 96 10.81 -1.84 -5.89
CA TRP A 96 11.83 -0.85 -5.56
C TRP A 96 11.20 0.31 -4.85
N LEU A 97 11.70 0.63 -3.66
CA LEU A 97 11.19 1.75 -2.89
C LEU A 97 12.35 2.64 -2.43
N ALA A 98 12.16 3.96 -2.56
CA ALA A 98 13.20 4.94 -2.31
C ALA A 98 13.63 4.95 -0.83
N ALA A 99 14.94 4.94 -0.60
CA ALA A 99 15.54 4.95 0.73
C ALA A 99 15.45 6.30 1.45
N GLY A 100 15.16 7.37 0.71
CA GLY A 100 14.94 8.70 1.27
C GLY A 100 13.62 8.81 2.03
N VAL A 101 12.64 7.92 1.80
CA VAL A 101 11.32 7.99 2.44
C VAL A 101 11.43 7.90 3.97
N GLU A 102 12.29 7.03 4.51
CA GLU A 102 12.51 6.93 5.97
C GLU A 102 13.07 8.23 6.55
N THR A 103 14.05 8.80 5.86
CA THR A 103 14.81 9.94 6.36
C THR A 103 14.06 11.24 6.13
N TYR A 104 13.26 11.33 5.07
CA TYR A 104 12.53 12.52 4.65
C TYR A 104 11.08 12.54 5.17
N GLU A 105 10.35 11.42 5.05
CA GLU A 105 8.92 11.33 5.41
C GLU A 105 8.69 10.65 6.75
N GLY A 106 9.58 9.75 7.17
CA GLY A 106 9.60 9.09 8.47
C GLY A 106 9.32 7.59 8.42
N LEU A 107 9.61 6.89 9.52
CA LEU A 107 9.53 5.43 9.58
C LEU A 107 8.10 4.89 9.39
N ARG A 108 7.09 5.60 9.89
CA ARG A 108 5.70 5.21 9.69
C ARG A 108 5.32 5.24 8.21
N GLN A 109 5.79 6.25 7.49
CA GLN A 109 5.44 6.44 6.09
C GLN A 109 6.08 5.37 5.20
N VAL A 110 7.36 5.03 5.43
CA VAL A 110 7.99 3.94 4.66
C VAL A 110 7.27 2.60 4.83
N ARG A 111 6.74 2.32 6.04
CA ARG A 111 6.01 1.09 6.31
C ARG A 111 4.69 1.04 5.55
N LEU A 112 4.00 2.17 5.43
CA LEU A 112 2.77 2.29 4.65
C LEU A 112 3.08 2.15 3.15
N SER A 113 4.10 2.84 2.63
CA SER A 113 4.52 2.69 1.23
C SER A 113 4.92 1.25 0.91
N ALA A 114 5.72 0.61 1.78
CA ALA A 114 6.09 -0.79 1.58
C ALA A 114 4.89 -1.74 1.65
N CYS A 115 3.95 -1.49 2.57
CA CYS A 115 2.71 -2.27 2.65
C CYS A 115 1.89 -2.15 1.37
N HIS A 116 1.71 -0.94 0.86
CA HIS A 116 1.00 -0.67 -0.40
C HIS A 116 1.64 -1.45 -1.56
N GLU A 117 2.94 -1.30 -1.80
CA GLU A 117 3.62 -2.02 -2.88
C GLU A 117 3.58 -3.54 -2.70
N LEU A 118 3.64 -4.02 -1.45
CA LEU A 118 3.51 -5.45 -1.17
C LEU A 118 2.13 -5.96 -1.50
N PHE A 119 1.07 -5.17 -1.42
CA PHE A 119 -0.25 -5.63 -1.86
C PHE A 119 -0.39 -5.70 -3.38
N HIS A 120 0.31 -4.85 -4.15
CA HIS A 120 0.45 -5.07 -5.59
C HIS A 120 1.16 -6.41 -5.88
N PHE A 121 2.27 -6.68 -5.18
CA PHE A 121 2.96 -7.97 -5.29
C PHE A 121 2.06 -9.16 -4.88
N VAL A 122 1.33 -9.04 -3.77
CA VAL A 122 0.41 -10.09 -3.29
C VAL A 122 -0.70 -10.32 -4.30
N CYS A 123 -1.28 -9.26 -4.90
CA CYS A 123 -2.29 -9.38 -5.95
C CYS A 123 -1.77 -10.26 -7.10
N TRP A 124 -0.59 -9.89 -7.60
CA TRP A 124 0.04 -10.55 -8.74
C TRP A 124 0.37 -12.02 -8.49
N ASN A 125 0.70 -12.38 -7.25
CA ASN A 125 1.16 -13.72 -6.88
C ASN A 125 0.09 -14.58 -6.20
N HIS A 126 -1.07 -14.02 -5.83
CA HIS A 126 -2.18 -14.77 -5.25
C HIS A 126 -3.16 -15.22 -6.36
N PRO A 127 -3.37 -16.52 -6.60
CA PRO A 127 -4.06 -17.02 -7.80
C PRO A 127 -5.43 -16.39 -8.07
N ARG A 128 -6.25 -16.21 -7.04
CA ARG A 128 -7.60 -15.65 -7.18
C ARG A 128 -7.62 -14.15 -7.47
N TYR A 129 -6.78 -13.37 -6.77
CA TYR A 129 -6.68 -11.93 -7.01
C TYR A 129 -6.01 -11.64 -8.34
N ARG A 130 -5.01 -12.42 -8.71
CA ARG A 130 -4.40 -12.37 -10.04
C ARG A 130 -5.44 -12.60 -11.15
N ALA A 131 -6.29 -13.62 -10.99
CA ALA A 131 -7.35 -13.87 -11.96
C ALA A 131 -8.39 -12.73 -12.00
N ASP A 132 -8.64 -12.03 -10.89
CA ASP A 132 -9.49 -10.84 -10.89
C ASP A 132 -8.80 -9.66 -11.60
N GLU A 133 -7.53 -9.40 -11.30
CA GLU A 133 -6.70 -8.37 -11.96
C GLU A 133 -6.63 -8.58 -13.48
N ASP A 134 -6.38 -9.81 -13.95
CA ASP A 134 -6.32 -10.16 -15.38
C ASP A 134 -7.64 -9.86 -16.11
N ARG A 135 -8.76 -9.81 -15.37
CA ARG A 135 -10.10 -9.46 -15.88
C ARG A 135 -10.43 -7.98 -15.67
N GLY A 136 -9.49 -7.17 -15.21
CA GLY A 136 -9.72 -5.76 -14.87
C GLY A 136 -10.53 -5.59 -13.59
N PHE A 137 -10.26 -6.41 -12.58
CA PHE A 137 -10.83 -6.34 -11.23
C PHE A 137 -12.37 -6.35 -11.22
N VAL A 138 -12.99 -7.27 -11.96
CA VAL A 138 -14.46 -7.31 -12.07
C VAL A 138 -15.11 -7.62 -10.72
N ALA A 139 -14.57 -8.58 -9.96
CA ALA A 139 -15.11 -8.93 -8.64
C ALA A 139 -14.99 -7.77 -7.65
N LEU A 140 -13.83 -7.09 -7.64
CA LEU A 140 -13.63 -5.90 -6.82
C LEU A 140 -14.55 -4.75 -7.22
N ARG A 141 -14.66 -4.44 -8.52
CA ARG A 141 -15.57 -3.39 -9.02
C ARG A 141 -17.01 -3.65 -8.63
N ARG A 142 -17.44 -4.91 -8.71
CA ARG A 142 -18.77 -5.33 -8.25
C ARG A 142 -18.94 -5.11 -6.74
N ALA A 143 -17.97 -5.52 -5.92
CA ALA A 143 -18.02 -5.28 -4.48
C ALA A 143 -18.09 -3.78 -4.14
N VAL A 144 -17.39 -2.92 -4.88
CA VAL A 144 -17.51 -1.47 -4.76
C VAL A 144 -18.93 -0.99 -5.06
N GLU A 145 -19.51 -1.41 -6.19
CA GLU A 145 -20.86 -1.00 -6.59
C GLU A 145 -21.93 -1.47 -5.59
N GLU A 146 -21.86 -2.72 -5.14
CA GLU A 146 -22.78 -3.28 -4.14
C GLU A 146 -22.64 -2.59 -2.78
N SER A 147 -21.47 -2.02 -2.47
CA SER A 147 -21.21 -1.32 -1.22
C SER A 147 -21.80 0.08 -1.14
N ARG A 148 -22.23 0.68 -2.27
CA ARG A 148 -22.62 2.09 -2.37
C ARG A 148 -23.70 2.53 -1.40
N SER A 149 -24.67 1.66 -1.13
CA SER A 149 -25.77 1.92 -0.21
C SER A 149 -25.33 1.92 1.26
N ALA A 150 -24.28 1.18 1.60
CA ALA A 150 -23.77 1.02 2.96
C ALA A 150 -22.65 2.00 3.32
N VAL A 151 -22.06 2.73 2.35
CA VAL A 151 -20.91 3.64 2.61
C VAL A 151 -21.19 4.65 3.73
N ASN A 152 -22.42 5.15 3.84
CA ASN A 152 -22.78 6.14 4.86
C ASN A 152 -22.71 5.59 6.29
N ASP A 153 -22.84 4.28 6.47
CA ASP A 153 -22.76 3.61 7.77
C ASP A 153 -21.32 3.31 8.19
N HIS A 154 -20.34 3.55 7.30
CA HIS A 154 -18.92 3.32 7.51
C HIS A 154 -18.13 4.63 7.38
N PRO A 155 -18.16 5.52 8.40
CA PRO A 155 -17.65 6.88 8.30
C PRO A 155 -16.14 6.95 8.04
N ARG A 156 -15.32 6.07 8.65
CA ARG A 156 -13.86 6.04 8.40
C ARG A 156 -13.55 5.74 6.93
N TYR A 157 -14.23 4.76 6.35
CA TYR A 157 -14.11 4.41 4.93
C TYR A 157 -14.58 5.57 4.04
N ARG A 158 -15.78 6.10 4.29
CA ARG A 158 -16.34 7.24 3.54
C ARG A 158 -15.40 8.46 3.55
N ASP A 159 -14.91 8.83 4.72
CA ASP A 159 -14.08 10.03 4.89
C ASP A 159 -12.70 9.83 4.24
N TRP A 160 -12.15 8.62 4.28
CA TRP A 160 -10.93 8.26 3.56
C TRP A 160 -11.11 8.33 2.03
N ILE A 161 -12.22 7.78 1.50
CA ILE A 161 -12.53 7.84 0.06
C ILE A 161 -12.55 9.29 -0.43
N ALA A 162 -13.32 10.15 0.24
CA ALA A 162 -13.51 11.53 -0.20
C ALA A 162 -12.32 12.44 0.12
N GLY A 163 -11.68 12.22 1.27
CA GLY A 163 -10.62 13.07 1.81
C GLY A 163 -9.21 12.70 1.32
N SER A 164 -9.00 11.46 0.90
CA SER A 164 -7.70 10.92 0.52
C SER A 164 -7.74 10.27 -0.86
N PHE A 165 -8.44 9.13 -1.02
CA PHE A 165 -8.31 8.30 -2.22
C PHE A 165 -8.72 9.02 -3.50
N LEU A 166 -9.94 9.57 -3.57
CA LEU A 166 -10.43 10.27 -4.76
C LEU A 166 -9.66 11.56 -5.10
N ARG A 167 -8.91 12.13 -4.15
CA ARG A 167 -8.07 13.31 -4.40
C ARG A 167 -6.81 13.00 -5.19
N GLN A 168 -6.47 11.73 -5.35
CA GLN A 168 -5.30 11.29 -6.10
C GLN A 168 -5.50 11.38 -7.64
N GLY A 169 -6.70 11.73 -8.12
CA GLY A 169 -6.97 11.91 -9.55
C GLY A 169 -6.85 10.59 -10.32
N ASP A 170 -6.00 10.54 -11.33
CA ASP A 170 -5.82 9.34 -12.17
C ASP A 170 -5.25 8.14 -11.39
N HIS A 171 -4.59 8.40 -10.25
CA HIS A 171 -4.15 7.35 -9.32
C HIS A 171 -5.29 6.78 -8.46
N ALA A 172 -6.47 7.41 -8.44
CA ALA A 172 -7.67 6.84 -7.81
C ALA A 172 -8.33 5.79 -8.73
N ASN A 173 -7.56 4.77 -9.12
CA ASN A 173 -7.95 3.69 -10.02
C ASN A 173 -8.08 2.36 -9.26
N VAL A 174 -8.59 1.32 -9.92
CA VAL A 174 -8.93 0.05 -9.25
C VAL A 174 -7.71 -0.74 -8.76
N VAL A 175 -6.58 -0.63 -9.45
CA VAL A 175 -5.32 -1.28 -9.08
C VAL A 175 -4.81 -0.67 -7.77
N GLU A 176 -4.73 0.66 -7.71
CA GLU A 176 -4.31 1.37 -6.51
C GLU A 176 -5.31 1.19 -5.36
N TYR A 177 -6.60 1.16 -5.66
CA TYR A 177 -7.64 0.88 -4.67
C TYR A 177 -7.43 -0.47 -3.99
N PHE A 178 -7.09 -1.52 -4.75
CA PHE A 178 -6.82 -2.84 -4.20
C PHE A 178 -5.67 -2.81 -3.19
N ALA A 179 -4.56 -2.14 -3.49
CA ALA A 179 -3.41 -2.05 -2.60
C ALA A 179 -3.65 -1.12 -1.40
N ASP A 180 -4.43 -0.06 -1.59
CA ASP A 180 -4.70 0.93 -0.56
C ASP A 180 -5.64 0.43 0.54
N ILE A 181 -6.61 -0.43 0.22
CA ILE A 181 -7.57 -0.93 1.21
C ILE A 181 -6.88 -1.64 2.38
N PRO A 182 -6.14 -2.75 2.20
CA PRO A 182 -5.48 -3.41 3.32
C PRO A 182 -4.36 -2.55 3.93
N THR A 183 -3.79 -1.60 3.18
CA THR A 183 -2.82 -0.64 3.71
C THR A 183 -3.45 0.30 4.73
N ASN A 184 -4.67 0.77 4.48
CA ASN A 184 -5.37 1.74 5.32
C ASN A 184 -6.37 1.10 6.31
N PHE A 185 -6.90 -0.09 6.03
CA PHE A 185 -7.92 -0.78 6.82
C PHE A 185 -7.39 -2.15 7.24
N ARG A 186 -6.95 -2.24 8.51
CA ARG A 186 -6.44 -3.48 9.11
C ARG A 186 -7.54 -4.30 9.83
N ASP A 187 -8.75 -3.76 9.90
CA ASP A 187 -9.95 -4.44 10.38
C ASP A 187 -11.01 -4.39 9.27
N ALA A 188 -11.42 -5.56 8.76
CA ALA A 188 -12.41 -5.66 7.70
C ALA A 188 -13.78 -5.10 8.11
N ARG A 189 -14.09 -5.01 9.41
CA ARG A 189 -15.36 -4.45 9.92
C ARG A 189 -15.49 -2.95 9.67
N GLU A 190 -14.37 -2.28 9.39
CA GLU A 190 -14.36 -0.87 9.05
C GLU A 190 -14.80 -0.61 7.60
N LEU A 191 -14.87 -1.65 6.77
CA LEU A 191 -15.28 -1.60 5.38
C LEU A 191 -16.77 -1.92 5.23
N PRO A 192 -17.46 -1.34 4.22
CA PRO A 192 -18.81 -1.77 3.84
C PRO A 192 -18.87 -3.29 3.57
N PRO A 193 -19.98 -3.99 3.85
CA PRO A 193 -19.99 -5.45 3.90
C PRO A 193 -19.50 -6.18 2.63
N PRO A 194 -19.88 -5.77 1.40
CA PRO A 194 -19.34 -6.43 0.20
C PRO A 194 -17.83 -6.25 0.04
N LEU A 195 -17.30 -5.05 0.36
CA LEU A 195 -15.86 -4.80 0.39
C LEU A 195 -15.16 -5.57 1.52
N ALA A 196 -15.76 -5.61 2.71
CA ALA A 196 -15.25 -6.41 3.82
C ALA A 196 -15.10 -7.88 3.40
N ALA A 197 -16.13 -8.46 2.76
CA ALA A 197 -16.08 -9.84 2.26
C ALA A 197 -15.01 -10.04 1.17
N HIS A 198 -14.81 -9.05 0.28
CA HIS A 198 -13.77 -9.12 -0.75
C HIS A 198 -12.36 -9.13 -0.15
N PHE A 199 -12.09 -8.30 0.87
CA PHE A 199 -10.74 -8.12 1.42
C PHE A 199 -10.44 -8.95 2.69
N ALA A 200 -11.45 -9.53 3.35
CA ALA A 200 -11.24 -10.34 4.56
C ALA A 200 -10.21 -11.47 4.38
N PRO A 201 -10.15 -12.21 3.24
CA PRO A 201 -9.09 -13.19 3.03
C PRO A 201 -7.67 -12.63 3.13
N LEU A 202 -7.46 -11.36 2.78
CA LEU A 202 -6.16 -10.68 2.90
C LEU A 202 -5.94 -10.04 4.27
N ILE A 203 -7.01 -9.59 4.94
CA ILE A 203 -6.92 -8.82 6.19
C ILE A 203 -6.87 -9.73 7.42
N ASP A 204 -7.76 -10.72 7.51
CA ASP A 204 -7.93 -11.59 8.68
C ASP A 204 -7.90 -13.09 8.36
N GLY A 205 -7.80 -13.45 7.08
CA GLY A 205 -7.68 -14.83 6.63
C GLY A 205 -9.03 -15.55 6.55
N SER A 206 -10.14 -14.81 6.58
CA SER A 206 -11.45 -15.37 6.33
C SER A 206 -11.53 -16.04 4.94
N PRO A 207 -12.41 -17.03 4.76
CA PRO A 207 -12.63 -17.64 3.45
C PRO A 207 -13.08 -16.60 2.42
N PHE A 208 -12.72 -16.85 1.16
CA PHE A 208 -13.27 -16.09 0.03
C PHE A 208 -14.80 -16.21 -0.03
N PRO A 209 -15.51 -15.15 -0.45
CA PRO A 209 -16.96 -15.20 -0.58
C PRO A 209 -17.39 -16.20 -1.66
N GLU A 210 -18.59 -16.75 -1.51
CA GLU A 210 -19.16 -17.64 -2.52
C GLU A 210 -19.24 -16.95 -3.87
N GLY A 211 -18.70 -17.63 -4.89
CA GLY A 211 -18.69 -17.11 -6.24
C GLY A 211 -17.65 -16.02 -6.53
N PHE A 212 -16.65 -15.83 -5.66
CA PHE A 212 -15.47 -15.01 -5.98
C PHE A 212 -14.83 -15.42 -7.31
N ASP A 213 -14.75 -16.73 -7.55
CA ASP A 213 -14.16 -17.30 -8.76
C ASP A 213 -15.15 -17.39 -9.95
N ARG A 214 -16.41 -16.96 -9.80
CA ARG A 214 -17.39 -17.08 -10.89
C ARG A 214 -16.95 -16.25 -12.09
N ASP A 215 -17.09 -16.83 -13.27
CA ASP A 215 -16.86 -16.13 -14.53
C ASP A 215 -17.91 -15.04 -14.71
N VAL A 216 -17.52 -13.82 -14.37
CA VAL A 216 -18.24 -12.61 -14.76
C VAL A 216 -17.59 -12.10 -16.04
N ALA A 217 -18.41 -11.71 -17.02
CA ALA A 217 -17.90 -11.15 -18.26
C ALA A 217 -16.96 -9.97 -17.96
N ALA A 218 -15.83 -9.91 -18.66
CA ALA A 218 -14.92 -8.78 -18.57
C ALA A 218 -15.60 -7.55 -19.16
N ASP A 219 -16.18 -6.71 -18.29
CA ASP A 219 -16.68 -5.41 -18.70
C ASP A 219 -15.50 -4.44 -18.87
N PRO A 220 -15.48 -3.62 -19.94
CA PRO A 220 -14.44 -2.62 -20.15
C PRO A 220 -14.24 -1.77 -18.89
N TYR A 221 -12.98 -1.59 -18.49
CA TYR A 221 -12.65 -0.72 -17.37
C TYR A 221 -12.78 0.76 -17.78
N ASP A 222 -13.63 1.51 -17.07
CA ASP A 222 -13.72 2.97 -17.15
C ASP A 222 -13.36 3.57 -15.79
N LEU A 223 -12.26 4.33 -15.76
CA LEU A 223 -11.79 5.04 -14.57
C LEU A 223 -12.86 5.97 -14.01
N ALA A 224 -13.53 6.73 -14.87
CA ALA A 224 -14.51 7.72 -14.41
C ALA A 224 -15.76 7.02 -13.83
N ALA A 225 -16.18 5.89 -14.41
CA ALA A 225 -17.24 5.06 -13.83
C ALA A 225 -16.84 4.50 -12.47
N PHE A 226 -15.63 3.96 -12.33
CA PHE A 226 -15.11 3.45 -11.07
C PHE A 226 -15.05 4.54 -9.97
N GLN A 227 -14.54 5.73 -10.31
CA GLN A 227 -14.49 6.84 -9.36
C GLN A 227 -15.89 7.32 -8.92
N ARG A 228 -16.89 7.22 -9.80
CA ARG A 228 -18.30 7.49 -9.45
C ARG A 228 -18.87 6.41 -8.54
N SER A 229 -18.55 5.13 -8.76
CA SER A 229 -19.06 4.02 -7.94
C SER A 229 -18.51 4.03 -6.52
N LEU A 230 -17.37 4.67 -6.25
CA LEU A 230 -16.84 4.83 -4.89
C LEU A 230 -17.64 5.82 -4.04
N ARG A 231 -18.47 6.66 -4.64
CA ARG A 231 -19.29 7.65 -3.92
C ARG A 231 -20.56 6.98 -3.37
N PRO A 232 -21.06 7.43 -2.20
CA PRO A 232 -22.32 6.93 -1.66
C PRO A 232 -23.44 7.03 -2.70
N ALA A 233 -24.40 6.10 -2.67
CA ALA A 233 -25.65 6.29 -3.39
C ALA A 233 -26.27 7.63 -2.96
N GLY A 234 -26.69 8.45 -3.93
CA GLY A 234 -27.38 9.70 -3.64
C GLY A 234 -28.60 9.42 -2.76
N ARG A 235 -28.86 10.31 -1.79
CA ARG A 235 -30.12 10.27 -1.04
C ARG A 235 -31.29 10.68 -1.93
#